data_AF-A0A5K0VTN9-F1
#
_entry.id   AF-A0A5K0VTN9-F1
#
_cell.length_a   1.000
_cell.length_b   1.000
_cell.length_c   1.000
_cell.angle_alpha   90.00
_cell.angle_beta   90.00
_cell.angle_gamma   90.00
#
_symmetry.space_group_name_H-M   'P 1'
#
loop_
_entity.id
_entity.type
_entity.pdbx_description
1 polymer ?
#
loop_
_entity_poly.entity_id
_entity_poly.type
_entity_poly.pdbx_seq_one_letter_code
_entity_poly.pdbx_strand_id
1 'polypeptide(L)'
;NGTYLRNGPGLWNIGDYNFRHLFDGYATIVRLHFEDGRLIAGHRQINSEAYKAAKKNQKLCYREFSEVPKQDNFLSYVGDLASLFSGASLTDNSNTGVVKLGDGRVICLTETMKGSIEIDPVTLETKGRFVYTDNLGYLIHSAHPVVTDNEFLTLLPDLLNPGYLVVRMEPGSNERKVVGRVACKGRPSPGWVHSFPVTENYVVVPEMPLRYSTRNLLRAEPTTLYTFEWHPESKAFMHVMSRATGKV
;
A
#
# COMPACT_ATOMS: atom_id res chain seq x y z
N ASN A 1 -1.19 13.22 28.12
CA ASN A 1 -0.11 13.68 27.22
C ASN A 1 0.15 12.64 26.15
N GLY A 2 0.18 13.01 24.86
CA GLY A 2 0.34 12.07 23.75
C GLY A 2 0.13 12.69 22.37
N THR A 3 0.38 11.92 21.32
CA THR A 3 0.26 12.37 19.92
C THR A 3 -0.66 11.45 19.14
N TYR A 4 -1.67 12.02 18.49
CA TYR A 4 -2.49 11.36 17.48
C TYR A 4 -2.00 11.75 16.09
N LEU A 5 -1.74 10.74 15.25
CA LEU A 5 -1.36 10.91 13.85
C LEU A 5 -2.46 10.34 12.97
N ARG A 6 -2.87 11.11 11.96
CA ARG A 6 -3.83 10.69 10.94
C ARG A 6 -3.24 10.95 9.58
N ASN A 7 -3.23 9.92 8.74
CA ASN A 7 -2.82 10.01 7.36
C ASN A 7 -4.05 9.83 6.45
N GLY A 8 -3.99 10.45 5.29
CA GLY A 8 -5.08 10.44 4.32
C GLY A 8 -4.71 11.22 3.05
N PRO A 9 -5.51 11.11 1.99
CA PRO A 9 -5.45 12.07 0.90
C PRO A 9 -5.77 13.48 1.42
N GLY A 10 -4.99 14.48 1.04
CA GLY A 10 -5.19 15.88 1.43
C GLY A 10 -5.11 16.89 0.29
N LEU A 11 -4.72 16.45 -0.90
CA LEU A 11 -4.68 17.26 -2.12
C LEU A 11 -5.20 16.45 -3.30
N TRP A 12 -6.36 16.84 -3.85
CA TRP A 12 -7.01 16.16 -4.97
C TRP A 12 -6.82 16.86 -6.32
N ASN A 13 -5.99 17.88 -6.39
CA ASN A 13 -5.75 18.62 -7.62
C ASN A 13 -4.28 18.99 -7.81
N ILE A 14 -3.85 19.03 -9.08
CA ILE A 14 -2.52 19.48 -9.51
C ILE A 14 -2.71 20.38 -10.73
N GLY A 15 -2.51 21.68 -10.56
CA GLY A 15 -2.89 22.66 -11.59
C GLY A 15 -4.37 22.49 -11.92
N ASP A 16 -4.67 22.27 -13.21
CA ASP A 16 -6.03 22.03 -13.71
C ASP A 16 -6.46 20.54 -13.63
N TYR A 17 -5.56 19.63 -13.26
CA TYR A 17 -5.88 18.22 -13.09
C TYR A 17 -6.62 17.98 -11.79
N ASN A 18 -7.78 17.33 -11.84
CA ASN A 18 -8.56 16.94 -10.67
C ASN A 18 -8.68 15.41 -10.63
N PHE A 19 -8.31 14.82 -9.50
CA PHE A 19 -8.47 13.40 -9.25
C PHE A 19 -9.94 13.01 -9.15
N ARG A 20 -10.27 11.85 -9.71
CA ARG A 20 -11.66 11.36 -9.78
C ARG A 20 -12.03 10.39 -8.67
N HIS A 21 -11.04 9.80 -8.01
CA HIS A 21 -11.25 8.83 -6.93
C HIS A 21 -10.66 9.32 -5.61
N LEU A 22 -11.34 8.95 -4.51
CA LEU A 22 -10.96 9.33 -3.16
C LEU A 22 -9.50 8.95 -2.85
N PHE A 23 -9.07 7.76 -3.29
CA PHE A 23 -7.75 7.19 -3.00
C PHE A 23 -6.61 7.72 -3.87
N ASP A 24 -6.86 8.63 -4.82
CA ASP A 24 -5.79 9.17 -5.67
C ASP A 24 -5.19 10.47 -5.12
N GLY A 25 -5.85 11.12 -4.15
CA GLY A 25 -5.33 12.36 -3.56
C GLY A 25 -3.99 12.16 -2.88
N TYR A 26 -3.10 13.15 -2.96
CA TYR A 26 -1.75 13.03 -2.40
C TYR A 26 -1.76 13.05 -0.86
N ALA A 27 -0.96 12.18 -0.27
CA ALA A 27 -0.86 11.93 1.17
C ALA A 27 -0.51 13.18 2.00
N THR A 28 -1.37 13.53 2.94
CA THR A 28 -1.15 14.56 3.95
C THR A 28 -1.25 13.95 5.34
N ILE A 29 -0.20 14.11 6.14
CA ILE A 29 -0.19 13.70 7.54
C ILE A 29 -0.69 14.85 8.41
N VAL A 30 -1.57 14.54 9.36
CA VAL A 30 -2.11 15.45 10.38
C VAL A 30 -1.66 14.95 11.75
N ARG A 31 -1.25 15.88 12.61
CA ARG A 31 -0.80 15.64 13.98
C ARG A 31 -1.62 16.46 14.95
N LEU A 32 -2.09 15.81 16.00
CA LEU A 32 -2.71 16.42 17.17
C LEU A 32 -1.90 16.00 18.41
N HIS A 33 -1.20 16.94 19.01
CA HIS A 33 -0.36 16.70 20.18
C HIS A 33 -0.96 17.34 21.43
N PHE A 34 -1.14 16.52 22.46
CA PHE A 34 -1.76 16.90 23.72
C PHE A 34 -0.69 16.92 24.81
N GLU A 35 -0.49 18.09 25.43
CA GLU A 35 0.46 18.28 26.53
C GLU A 35 -0.12 19.29 27.52
N ASP A 36 -0.25 18.88 28.79
CA ASP A 36 -0.69 19.72 29.91
C ASP A 36 -1.98 20.51 29.65
N GLY A 37 -2.98 19.81 29.09
CA GLY A 37 -4.28 20.38 28.77
C GLY A 37 -4.31 21.25 27.51
N ARG A 38 -3.20 21.37 26.77
CA ARG A 38 -3.12 22.11 25.50
C ARG A 38 -3.07 21.15 24.31
N LEU A 39 -3.59 21.62 23.17
CA LEU A 39 -3.52 20.94 21.88
C LEU A 39 -2.64 21.76 20.92
N ILE A 40 -1.63 21.11 20.34
CA ILE A 40 -0.84 21.62 19.22
C ILE A 40 -1.19 20.78 17.99
N ALA A 41 -1.79 21.43 16.98
CA ALA A 41 -2.14 20.80 15.72
C ALA A 41 -1.17 21.22 14.61
N GLY A 42 -0.86 20.30 13.70
CA GLY A 42 -0.06 20.57 12.51
C GLY A 42 -0.37 19.56 11.41
N HIS A 43 -0.04 19.92 10.18
CA HIS A 43 -0.14 19.00 9.06
C HIS A 43 1.03 19.21 8.10
N ARG A 44 1.35 18.18 7.32
CA ARG A 44 2.38 18.27 6.28
C ARG A 44 2.02 17.36 5.12
N GLN A 45 2.27 17.82 3.90
CA GLN A 45 2.23 16.95 2.73
C GLN A 45 3.42 15.97 2.79
N ILE A 46 3.18 14.69 2.51
CA ILE A 46 4.26 13.72 2.35
C ILE A 46 5.00 14.01 1.05
N ASN A 47 6.32 14.19 1.13
CA ASN A 47 7.18 14.50 -0.01
C ASN A 47 7.56 13.23 -0.81
N SER A 48 6.55 12.51 -1.30
CA SER A 48 6.74 11.33 -2.15
C SER A 48 7.26 11.71 -3.54
N GLU A 49 7.87 10.78 -4.27
CA GLU A 49 8.28 11.03 -5.67
C GLU A 49 7.07 11.30 -6.57
N ALA A 50 5.94 10.64 -6.32
CA ALA A 50 4.69 10.88 -7.02
C ALA A 50 4.21 12.32 -6.86
N TYR A 51 4.11 12.80 -5.62
CA TYR A 51 3.73 14.19 -5.34
C TYR A 51 4.73 15.19 -5.93
N LYS A 52 6.04 14.97 -5.73
CA LYS A 52 7.08 15.87 -6.26
C LYS A 52 7.06 15.96 -7.78
N ALA A 53 6.95 14.83 -8.47
CA ALA A 53 6.88 14.79 -9.92
C ALA A 53 5.61 15.47 -10.43
N ALA A 54 4.46 15.22 -9.81
CA ALA A 54 3.21 15.84 -10.23
C ALA A 54 3.21 17.35 -10.01
N LYS A 55 3.69 17.80 -8.85
CA LYS A 55 3.86 19.24 -8.56
C LYS A 55 4.82 19.91 -9.54
N LYS A 56 5.93 19.26 -9.89
CA LYS A 56 6.91 19.81 -10.84
C LYS A 56 6.36 19.90 -12.26
N ASN A 57 5.66 18.87 -12.73
CA ASN A 57 5.22 18.76 -14.13
C ASN A 57 3.78 19.24 -14.35
N GLN A 58 3.07 19.64 -13.29
CA GLN A 58 1.67 20.06 -13.33
C GLN A 58 0.73 19.02 -14.00
N LYS A 59 1.05 17.74 -13.85
CA LYS A 59 0.29 16.61 -14.40
C LYS A 59 0.52 15.33 -13.62
N LEU A 60 -0.39 14.36 -13.77
CA LEU A 60 -0.21 13.01 -13.24
C LEU A 60 1.03 12.34 -13.85
N CYS A 61 1.93 11.83 -13.00
CA CYS A 61 3.22 11.24 -13.43
C CYS A 61 3.39 9.76 -13.03
N TYR A 62 2.57 9.25 -12.10
CA TYR A 62 2.62 7.89 -11.61
C TYR A 62 1.24 7.24 -11.70
N ARG A 63 1.20 5.90 -11.66
CA ARG A 63 -0.04 5.13 -11.58
C ARG A 63 -0.56 5.17 -10.14
N GLU A 64 -1.66 5.90 -9.95
CA GLU A 64 -2.39 5.95 -8.67
C GLU A 64 -3.44 4.82 -8.64
N PHE A 65 -4.39 4.85 -7.71
CA PHE A 65 -5.36 3.77 -7.52
C PHE A 65 -6.31 3.62 -8.73
N SER A 66 -6.86 4.73 -9.24
CA SER A 66 -7.80 4.71 -10.37
C SER A 66 -7.30 5.42 -11.63
N GLU A 67 -6.11 6.02 -11.56
CA GLU A 67 -5.60 6.95 -12.56
C GLU A 67 -4.25 6.48 -13.11
N VAL A 68 -4.09 6.59 -14.43
CA VAL A 68 -2.83 6.28 -15.14
C VAL A 68 -2.39 7.54 -15.89
N PRO A 69 -1.08 7.88 -15.91
CA PRO A 69 -0.58 8.97 -16.72
C PRO A 69 -0.99 8.82 -18.19
N LYS A 70 -1.42 9.91 -18.82
CA LYS A 70 -1.70 9.91 -20.26
C LYS A 70 -0.41 9.61 -21.04
N GLN A 71 -0.50 8.69 -21.99
CA GLN A 71 0.61 8.32 -22.87
C GLN A 71 0.59 9.19 -24.13
N ASP A 72 1.74 9.78 -24.46
CA ASP A 72 1.86 10.68 -25.61
C ASP A 72 1.97 9.90 -26.93
N ASN A 73 2.53 8.68 -26.89
CA ASN A 73 2.67 7.79 -28.06
C ASN A 73 2.90 6.30 -27.66
N PHE A 74 2.98 5.41 -28.66
CA PHE A 74 3.19 3.97 -28.46
C PHE A 74 4.49 3.63 -27.73
N LEU A 75 5.59 4.37 -27.97
CA LEU A 75 6.87 4.13 -27.28
C LEU A 75 6.76 4.46 -25.79
N SER A 76 6.06 5.55 -25.42
CA SER A 76 5.78 5.89 -24.02
C SER A 76 4.92 4.81 -23.34
N TYR A 77 3.94 4.24 -24.05
CA TYR A 77 3.15 3.13 -23.55
C TYR A 77 3.99 1.86 -23.28
N VAL A 78 4.88 1.48 -24.21
CA VAL A 78 5.78 0.32 -24.01
C VAL A 78 6.75 0.56 -22.84
N GLY A 79 7.31 1.77 -22.74
CA GLY A 79 8.16 2.15 -21.61
C GLY A 79 7.42 2.09 -20.27
N ASP A 80 6.18 2.56 -20.23
CA ASP A 80 5.34 2.52 -19.04
C ASP A 80 5.01 1.07 -18.63
N LEU A 81 4.70 0.18 -19.59
CA LEU A 81 4.54 -1.26 -19.32
C LEU A 81 5.81 -1.89 -18.73
N ALA A 82 6.99 -1.63 -19.28
CA ALA A 82 8.25 -2.12 -18.74
C ALA A 82 8.49 -1.61 -17.31
N SER A 83 8.14 -0.35 -17.05
CA SER A 83 8.23 0.25 -15.71
C SER A 83 7.20 -0.31 -14.73
N LEU A 84 6.03 -0.78 -15.20
CA LEU A 84 5.03 -1.46 -14.39
C LEU A 84 5.55 -2.83 -13.93
N PHE A 85 6.12 -3.61 -14.84
CA PHE A 85 6.69 -4.93 -14.52
C PHE A 85 7.88 -4.86 -13.56
N SER A 86 8.67 -3.79 -13.63
CA SER A 86 9.75 -3.53 -12.66
C SER A 86 9.26 -2.84 -11.37
N GLY A 87 7.97 -2.46 -11.29
CA GLY A 87 7.40 -1.71 -10.17
C GLY A 87 7.79 -0.23 -10.12
N ALA A 88 8.60 0.25 -11.06
CA ALA A 88 9.09 1.63 -11.10
C ALA A 88 7.96 2.67 -11.29
N SER A 89 6.93 2.35 -12.09
CA SER A 89 5.77 3.26 -12.30
C SER A 89 4.68 3.18 -11.23
N LEU A 90 4.80 2.26 -10.27
CA LEU A 90 3.91 2.23 -9.12
C LEU A 90 4.10 3.52 -8.30
N THR A 91 3.00 4.06 -7.80
CA THR A 91 3.03 5.23 -6.94
C THR A 91 3.73 4.94 -5.60
N ASP A 92 4.34 5.96 -5.03
CA ASP A 92 4.76 5.99 -3.63
C ASP A 92 3.88 6.94 -2.79
N ASN A 93 2.69 7.29 -3.29
CA ASN A 93 1.68 8.08 -2.61
C ASN A 93 1.10 7.31 -1.41
N SER A 94 1.76 7.45 -0.26
CA SER A 94 1.47 6.75 0.99
C SER A 94 0.27 7.36 1.72
N ASN A 95 -0.91 7.38 1.11
CA ASN A 95 -2.07 8.14 1.59
C ASN A 95 -3.10 7.33 2.40
N THR A 96 -2.85 6.06 2.69
CA THR A 96 -3.88 5.15 3.22
C THR A 96 -3.81 5.02 4.74
N GLY A 97 -2.63 4.76 5.28
CA GLY A 97 -2.45 4.45 6.70
C GLY A 97 -1.20 5.08 7.30
N VAL A 98 -1.15 5.15 8.64
CA VAL A 98 0.06 5.48 9.40
C VAL A 98 0.17 4.50 10.56
N VAL A 99 1.35 3.91 10.74
CA VAL A 99 1.64 2.93 11.79
C VAL A 99 2.92 3.30 12.51
N LYS A 100 2.99 2.99 13.81
CA LYS A 100 4.20 3.07 14.62
C LYS A 100 4.74 1.67 14.82
N LEU A 101 5.96 1.39 14.35
CA LEU A 101 6.65 0.12 14.58
C LEU A 101 7.05 -0.04 16.05
N GLY A 102 7.33 -1.27 16.49
CA GLY A 102 7.77 -1.57 17.85
C GLY A 102 9.09 -0.89 18.27
N ASP A 103 9.91 -0.47 17.30
CA ASP A 103 11.13 0.31 17.55
C ASP A 103 10.91 1.84 17.56
N GLY A 104 9.66 2.28 17.44
CA GLY A 104 9.27 3.70 17.49
C GLY A 104 9.31 4.43 16.14
N ARG A 105 9.80 3.83 15.05
CA ARG A 105 9.71 4.42 13.72
C ARG A 105 8.24 4.54 13.28
N VAL A 106 7.92 5.61 12.55
CA VAL A 106 6.55 5.86 12.07
C VAL A 106 6.52 5.84 10.55
N ILE A 107 5.64 5.03 9.99
CA ILE A 107 5.56 4.75 8.55
C ILE A 107 4.17 5.09 8.04
N CYS A 108 4.11 5.88 6.98
CA CYS A 108 2.92 6.06 6.16
C CYS A 108 2.88 4.98 5.07
N LEU A 109 1.69 4.45 4.81
CA LEU A 109 1.47 3.30 3.93
C LEU A 109 0.42 3.60 2.86
N THR A 110 0.59 2.93 1.73
CA THR A 110 -0.44 2.60 0.73
C THR A 110 -0.30 1.11 0.42
N GLU A 111 -0.89 0.60 -0.66
CA GLU A 111 -0.81 -0.83 -1.01
C GLU A 111 0.46 -1.21 -1.78
N THR A 112 1.20 -0.24 -2.32
CA THR A 112 2.47 -0.49 -3.01
C THR A 112 3.62 -0.60 -2.02
N MET A 113 4.57 -1.53 -2.25
CA MET A 113 5.80 -1.62 -1.45
C MET A 113 6.55 -0.29 -1.45
N LYS A 114 6.65 0.32 -2.63
CA LYS A 114 7.35 1.58 -2.87
C LYS A 114 6.74 2.74 -2.07
N GLY A 115 5.45 2.68 -1.77
CA GLY A 115 4.72 3.66 -0.97
C GLY A 115 4.75 3.41 0.54
N SER A 116 5.70 2.62 1.04
CA SER A 116 6.07 2.65 2.46
C SER A 116 7.04 3.81 2.69
N ILE A 117 6.64 4.84 3.45
CA ILE A 117 7.44 6.06 3.68
C ILE A 117 7.61 6.31 5.17
N GLU A 118 8.84 6.47 5.65
CA GLU A 118 9.12 6.85 7.03
C GLU A 118 8.98 8.38 7.21
N ILE A 119 8.38 8.78 8.33
CA ILE A 119 8.28 10.18 8.74
C ILE A 119 8.87 10.41 10.14
N ASP A 120 9.20 11.66 10.42
CA ASP A 120 9.39 12.14 11.79
C ASP A 120 8.02 12.44 12.44
N PRO A 121 7.62 11.78 13.54
CA PRO A 121 6.30 11.97 14.16
C PRO A 121 6.14 13.28 14.94
N VAL A 122 7.22 14.04 15.13
CA VAL A 122 7.22 15.34 15.80
C VAL A 122 7.15 16.46 14.77
N THR A 123 8.05 16.46 13.78
CA THR A 123 8.15 17.53 12.75
C THR A 123 7.30 17.25 11.51
N LEU A 124 6.78 16.04 11.38
CA LEU A 124 6.06 15.53 10.21
C LEU A 124 6.91 15.45 8.93
N GLU A 125 8.22 15.57 9.06
CA GLU A 125 9.15 15.50 7.93
C GLU A 125 9.18 14.12 7.31
N THR A 126 9.11 14.09 5.99
CA THR A 126 9.37 12.88 5.22
C THR A 126 10.86 12.55 5.30
N LYS A 127 11.21 11.44 5.96
CA LYS A 127 12.60 10.98 6.05
C LYS A 127 13.04 10.25 4.78
N GLY A 128 12.11 9.53 4.15
CA GLY A 128 12.36 8.82 2.90
C GLY A 128 11.57 7.53 2.79
N ARG A 129 11.86 6.75 1.75
CA ARG A 129 11.25 5.43 1.58
C ARG A 129 11.70 4.46 2.68
N PHE A 130 10.75 3.75 3.25
CA PHE A 130 11.01 2.59 4.10
C PHE A 130 11.30 1.39 3.20
N VAL A 131 12.56 0.97 3.15
CA VAL A 131 13.02 -0.11 2.27
C VAL A 131 13.08 -1.40 3.05
N TYR A 132 12.26 -2.38 2.65
CA TYR A 132 12.38 -3.76 3.12
C TYR A 132 13.66 -4.38 2.57
N THR A 133 14.42 -5.07 3.42
CA THR A 133 15.74 -5.64 3.07
C THR A 133 15.68 -7.13 2.70
N ASP A 134 14.49 -7.73 2.74
CA ASP A 134 14.26 -9.10 2.28
C ASP A 134 14.25 -9.22 0.75
N ASN A 135 14.48 -10.43 0.26
CA ASN A 135 14.50 -10.75 -1.17
C ASN A 135 13.17 -11.34 -1.67
N LEU A 136 12.04 -10.97 -1.06
CA LEU A 136 10.74 -11.58 -1.39
C LEU A 136 10.21 -11.11 -2.76
N GLY A 137 10.59 -9.91 -3.24
CA GLY A 137 10.30 -9.45 -4.60
C GLY A 137 8.83 -9.08 -4.89
N TYR A 138 8.00 -8.88 -3.87
CA TYR A 138 6.59 -8.51 -4.02
C TYR A 138 6.44 -7.01 -4.30
N LEU A 139 5.43 -6.65 -5.09
CA LEU A 139 5.16 -5.26 -5.48
C LEU A 139 4.15 -4.57 -4.55
N ILE A 140 3.30 -5.35 -3.88
CA ILE A 140 2.15 -4.88 -3.10
C ILE A 140 2.00 -5.63 -1.78
N HIS A 141 1.37 -4.98 -0.80
CA HIS A 141 0.90 -5.56 0.46
C HIS A 141 -0.49 -5.05 0.82
N SER A 142 -1.10 -5.66 1.83
CA SER A 142 -2.23 -5.07 2.53
C SER A 142 -1.85 -3.69 3.10
N ALA A 143 -2.73 -2.70 2.91
CA ALA A 143 -2.59 -1.36 3.47
C ALA A 143 -2.72 -1.33 5.01
N HIS A 144 -3.28 -2.37 5.61
CA HIS A 144 -3.53 -2.49 7.04
C HIS A 144 -2.74 -3.66 7.63
N PRO A 145 -1.42 -3.52 7.79
CA PRO A 145 -0.64 -4.47 8.57
C PRO A 145 -1.09 -4.45 10.03
N VAL A 146 -0.93 -5.59 10.70
CA VAL A 146 -1.09 -5.67 12.15
C VAL A 146 0.25 -5.38 12.79
N VAL A 147 0.33 -4.29 13.54
CA VAL A 147 1.56 -3.83 14.20
C VAL A 147 1.36 -3.84 15.70
N THR A 148 2.29 -4.49 16.40
CA THR A 148 2.38 -4.54 17.86
C THR A 148 3.77 -4.08 18.29
N ASP A 149 4.01 -4.01 19.60
CA ASP A 149 5.35 -3.73 20.13
C ASP A 149 6.38 -4.82 19.75
N ASN A 150 5.91 -6.02 19.42
CA ASN A 150 6.77 -7.19 19.15
C ASN A 150 6.89 -7.55 17.68
N GLU A 151 5.99 -7.07 16.81
CA GLU A 151 6.02 -7.45 15.40
C GLU A 151 5.24 -6.50 14.49
N PHE A 152 5.62 -6.50 13.23
CA PHE A 152 4.81 -6.06 12.10
C PHE A 152 4.42 -7.29 11.29
N LEU A 153 3.14 -7.51 11.04
CA LEU A 153 2.61 -8.63 10.27
C LEU A 153 1.79 -8.09 9.10
N THR A 154 2.03 -8.59 7.89
CA THR A 154 1.26 -8.20 6.70
C THR A 154 1.06 -9.36 5.73
N LEU A 155 0.20 -9.13 4.74
CA LEU A 155 -0.03 -10.05 3.61
C LEU A 155 0.59 -9.48 2.34
N LEU A 156 1.26 -10.34 1.58
CA LEU A 156 1.78 -10.04 0.26
C LEU A 156 0.97 -10.82 -0.79
N PRO A 157 0.07 -10.17 -1.54
CA PRO A 157 -0.61 -10.81 -2.66
C PRO A 157 0.40 -11.21 -3.74
N ASP A 158 0.36 -12.46 -4.16
CA ASP A 158 1.21 -13.02 -5.21
C ASP A 158 0.47 -13.01 -6.54
N LEU A 159 0.88 -12.10 -7.43
CA LEU A 159 0.27 -11.92 -8.75
C LEU A 159 0.77 -12.94 -9.79
N LEU A 160 1.88 -13.64 -9.52
CA LEU A 160 2.49 -14.61 -10.45
C LEU A 160 2.05 -16.04 -10.15
N ASN A 161 2.07 -16.41 -8.86
CA ASN A 161 1.53 -17.66 -8.37
C ASN A 161 0.32 -17.28 -7.49
N PRO A 162 -0.94 -17.42 -7.95
CA PRO A 162 -2.09 -16.87 -7.25
C PRO A 162 -2.22 -17.32 -5.78
N GLY A 163 -2.04 -16.38 -4.86
CA GLY A 163 -2.04 -16.66 -3.42
C GLY A 163 -1.61 -15.47 -2.59
N TYR A 164 -1.37 -15.70 -1.30
CA TYR A 164 -0.92 -14.69 -0.35
C TYR A 164 0.20 -15.25 0.52
N LEU A 165 1.29 -14.50 0.65
CA LEU A 165 2.31 -14.75 1.66
C LEU A 165 1.95 -14.02 2.95
N VAL A 166 1.97 -14.73 4.06
CA VAL A 166 1.93 -14.13 5.39
C VAL A 166 3.38 -13.90 5.81
N VAL A 167 3.73 -12.65 6.11
CA VAL A 167 5.11 -12.28 6.48
C VAL A 167 5.13 -11.43 7.73
N ARG A 168 6.15 -11.63 8.56
CA ARG A 168 6.38 -10.89 9.80
C ARG A 168 7.73 -10.18 9.79
N MET A 169 7.84 -9.07 10.48
CA MET A 169 9.07 -8.29 10.66
C MET A 169 9.21 -7.94 12.14
N GLU A 170 10.39 -8.22 12.69
CA GLU A 170 10.73 -7.91 14.08
C GLU A 170 11.03 -6.40 14.24
N PRO A 171 10.77 -5.80 15.41
CA PRO A 171 11.20 -4.45 15.73
C PRO A 171 12.70 -4.24 15.50
N GLY A 172 13.09 -3.09 14.96
CA GLY A 172 14.49 -2.77 14.65
C GLY A 172 15.00 -3.37 13.33
N SER A 173 14.23 -4.26 12.70
CA SER A 173 14.55 -4.86 11.41
C SER A 173 13.79 -4.19 10.26
N ASN A 174 14.32 -4.35 9.05
CA ASN A 174 13.61 -4.13 7.79
C ASN A 174 13.43 -5.43 6.99
N GLU A 175 13.88 -6.56 7.53
CA GLU A 175 13.78 -7.87 6.90
C GLU A 175 12.48 -8.56 7.34
N ARG A 176 11.64 -8.93 6.38
CA ARG A 176 10.46 -9.75 6.63
C ARG A 176 10.77 -11.23 6.48
N LYS A 177 10.28 -12.03 7.42
CA LYS A 177 10.35 -13.50 7.40
C LYS A 177 8.98 -14.08 7.03
N VAL A 178 8.99 -15.11 6.19
CA VAL A 178 7.78 -15.83 5.81
C VAL A 178 7.27 -16.65 6.99
N VAL A 179 5.98 -16.49 7.30
CA VAL A 179 5.25 -17.31 8.27
C VAL A 179 4.64 -18.51 7.55
N GLY A 180 4.00 -18.27 6.41
CA GLY A 180 3.35 -19.30 5.62
C GLY A 180 2.74 -18.73 4.35
N ARG A 181 2.08 -19.59 3.57
CA ARG A 181 1.43 -19.23 2.31
C ARG A 181 0.04 -19.82 2.21
N VAL A 182 -0.89 -19.01 1.70
CA VAL A 182 -2.24 -19.45 1.29
C VAL A 182 -2.29 -19.47 -0.23
N ALA A 183 -2.62 -20.62 -0.82
CA ALA A 183 -2.89 -20.72 -2.25
C ALA A 183 -4.34 -20.35 -2.56
N CYS A 184 -4.59 -19.65 -3.67
CA CYS A 184 -5.97 -19.46 -4.15
C CYS A 184 -6.56 -20.80 -4.61
N LYS A 185 -7.86 -21.04 -4.35
CA LYS A 185 -8.54 -22.28 -4.76
C LYS A 185 -8.80 -22.34 -6.27
N GLY A 186 -7.75 -22.59 -7.06
CA GLY A 186 -7.81 -22.89 -8.50
C GLY A 186 -8.11 -21.67 -9.39
N ARG A 187 -7.61 -20.49 -9.05
CA ARG A 187 -8.01 -19.21 -9.68
C ARG A 187 -6.84 -18.43 -10.23
N PRO A 188 -7.05 -17.61 -11.28
CA PRO A 188 -5.97 -17.03 -12.05
C PRO A 188 -5.25 -15.86 -11.36
N SER A 189 -5.84 -15.25 -10.33
CA SER A 189 -5.23 -14.13 -9.60
C SER A 189 -5.73 -14.03 -8.16
N PRO A 190 -4.95 -13.45 -7.24
CA PRO A 190 -5.40 -13.21 -5.88
C PRO A 190 -6.51 -12.13 -5.85
N GLY A 191 -7.39 -12.27 -4.87
CA GLY A 191 -8.34 -11.23 -4.47
C GLY A 191 -7.63 -9.99 -3.92
N TRP A 192 -8.29 -8.85 -4.02
CA TRP A 192 -7.89 -7.63 -3.34
C TRP A 192 -8.07 -7.81 -1.83
N VAL A 193 -6.99 -7.66 -1.07
CA VAL A 193 -7.00 -7.79 0.39
C VAL A 193 -6.50 -6.50 1.01
N HIS A 194 -7.44 -5.63 1.35
CA HIS A 194 -7.14 -4.35 1.98
C HIS A 194 -6.70 -4.50 3.44
N SER A 195 -7.34 -5.42 4.18
CA SER A 195 -7.04 -5.74 5.58
C SER A 195 -7.33 -7.21 5.88
N PHE A 196 -6.82 -7.70 7.02
CA PHE A 196 -6.98 -9.08 7.46
C PHE A 196 -6.94 -9.17 9.00
N PRO A 197 -7.72 -10.07 9.62
CA PRO A 197 -7.69 -10.24 11.07
C PRO A 197 -6.59 -11.19 11.53
N VAL A 198 -6.08 -10.92 12.74
CA VAL A 198 -5.05 -11.71 13.42
C VAL A 198 -5.49 -11.91 14.87
N THR A 199 -5.32 -13.14 15.36
CA THR A 199 -5.51 -13.51 16.77
C THR A 199 -4.17 -13.90 17.37
N GLU A 200 -4.16 -14.27 18.65
CA GLU A 200 -2.96 -14.84 19.29
C GLU A 200 -2.38 -16.02 18.49
N ASN A 201 -3.24 -16.90 17.96
CA ASN A 201 -2.82 -18.17 17.36
C ASN A 201 -2.99 -18.25 15.84
N TYR A 202 -3.78 -17.36 15.24
CA TYR A 202 -4.19 -17.49 13.84
C TYR A 202 -4.10 -16.18 13.04
N VAL A 203 -3.76 -16.31 11.76
CA VAL A 203 -3.96 -15.28 10.73
C VAL A 203 -5.12 -15.73 9.84
N VAL A 204 -6.13 -14.88 9.66
CA VAL A 204 -7.23 -15.16 8.75
C VAL A 204 -6.98 -14.43 7.45
N VAL A 205 -6.79 -15.16 6.35
CA VAL A 205 -6.53 -14.58 5.03
C VAL A 205 -7.83 -14.62 4.21
N PRO A 206 -8.46 -13.47 3.95
CA PRO A 206 -9.64 -13.40 3.10
C PRO A 206 -9.26 -13.59 1.63
N GLU A 207 -10.01 -14.42 0.91
CA GLU A 207 -9.94 -14.53 -0.54
C GLU A 207 -11.25 -14.03 -1.13
N MET A 208 -11.23 -12.76 -1.56
CA MET A 208 -12.43 -12.05 -2.02
C MET A 208 -12.63 -12.13 -3.55
N PRO A 209 -13.88 -12.01 -4.03
CA PRO A 209 -14.21 -12.09 -5.46
C PRO A 209 -13.82 -10.87 -6.31
N LEU A 210 -13.42 -9.75 -5.70
CA LEU A 210 -12.77 -8.63 -6.41
C LEU A 210 -11.28 -8.96 -6.53
N ARG A 211 -10.78 -9.18 -7.74
CA ARG A 211 -9.43 -9.72 -7.97
C ARG A 211 -8.56 -8.76 -8.76
N TYR A 212 -7.25 -8.83 -8.55
CA TYR A 212 -6.32 -8.12 -9.42
C TYR A 212 -6.43 -8.64 -10.85
N SER A 213 -6.50 -7.72 -11.83
CA SER A 213 -6.61 -8.06 -13.24
C SER A 213 -5.37 -7.58 -13.99
N THR A 214 -4.51 -8.51 -14.37
CA THR A 214 -3.33 -8.22 -15.20
C THR A 214 -3.74 -7.61 -16.54
N ARG A 215 -4.85 -8.06 -17.11
CA ARG A 215 -5.43 -7.49 -18.33
C ARG A 215 -5.75 -6.00 -18.17
N ASN A 216 -6.40 -5.60 -17.08
CA ASN A 216 -6.77 -4.20 -16.88
C ASN A 216 -5.55 -3.32 -16.58
N LEU A 217 -4.60 -3.84 -15.79
CA LEU A 217 -3.30 -3.19 -15.56
C LEU A 217 -2.52 -2.93 -16.86
N LEU A 218 -2.53 -3.90 -17.78
CA LEU A 218 -1.88 -3.81 -19.09
C LEU A 218 -2.58 -2.81 -20.02
N ARG A 219 -3.91 -2.78 -20.04
CA ARG A 219 -4.68 -1.87 -20.92
C ARG A 219 -4.39 -0.39 -20.66
N ALA A 220 -4.01 -0.03 -19.43
CA ALA A 220 -3.69 1.35 -19.05
C ALA A 220 -4.81 2.37 -19.37
N GLU A 221 -6.05 1.90 -19.54
CA GLU A 221 -7.23 2.73 -19.78
C GLU A 221 -7.92 3.06 -18.45
N PRO A 222 -8.34 4.31 -18.23
CA PRO A 222 -9.12 4.67 -17.06
C PRO A 222 -10.48 3.98 -17.10
N THR A 223 -10.62 2.88 -16.36
CA THR A 223 -11.88 2.17 -16.15
C THR A 223 -12.31 2.28 -14.68
N THR A 224 -13.59 2.08 -14.40
CA THR A 224 -14.16 2.17 -13.04
C THR A 224 -13.52 1.20 -12.05
N LEU A 225 -12.94 0.10 -12.52
CA LEU A 225 -12.17 -0.88 -11.74
C LEU A 225 -10.81 -1.12 -12.39
N TYR A 226 -10.06 -0.04 -12.63
CA TYR A 226 -8.80 -0.08 -13.41
C TYR A 226 -7.82 -1.20 -13.01
N THR A 227 -7.66 -1.50 -11.72
CA THR A 227 -6.75 -2.55 -11.24
C THR A 227 -7.42 -3.91 -11.04
N PHE A 228 -8.76 -3.96 -11.08
CA PHE A 228 -9.53 -5.08 -10.59
C PHE A 228 -10.53 -5.64 -11.59
N GLU A 229 -10.95 -6.87 -11.35
CA GLU A 229 -12.06 -7.51 -12.04
C GLU A 229 -12.94 -8.22 -11.01
N TRP A 230 -14.25 -8.08 -11.18
CA TRP A 230 -15.23 -8.66 -10.26
C TRP A 230 -15.65 -10.05 -10.75
N HIS A 231 -15.40 -11.08 -9.95
CA HIS A 231 -15.73 -12.47 -10.25
C HIS A 231 -16.71 -13.04 -9.20
N PRO A 232 -18.01 -12.70 -9.25
CA PRO A 232 -18.98 -13.08 -8.22
C PRO A 232 -19.14 -14.61 -8.11
N GLU A 233 -19.09 -15.32 -9.24
CA GLU A 233 -19.16 -16.80 -9.28
C GLU A 233 -17.97 -17.47 -8.58
N SER A 234 -16.89 -16.72 -8.33
CA SER A 234 -15.76 -17.21 -7.55
C SER A 234 -16.05 -17.26 -6.04
N LYS A 235 -17.21 -16.81 -5.54
CA LYS A 235 -17.51 -16.81 -4.09
C LYS A 235 -16.41 -16.08 -3.28
N ALA A 236 -16.52 -16.15 -1.95
CA ALA A 236 -15.49 -15.69 -1.02
C ALA A 236 -15.04 -16.84 -0.13
N PHE A 237 -13.76 -16.86 0.26
CA PHE A 237 -13.24 -17.81 1.24
C PHE A 237 -12.51 -17.09 2.36
N MET A 238 -12.47 -17.73 3.53
CA MET A 238 -11.63 -17.35 4.66
C MET A 238 -10.68 -18.51 4.93
N HIS A 239 -9.38 -18.26 4.81
CA HIS A 239 -8.35 -19.24 5.10
C HIS A 239 -7.78 -18.97 6.49
N VAL A 240 -7.64 -19.98 7.33
CA VAL A 240 -7.20 -19.83 8.72
C VAL A 240 -5.82 -20.45 8.87
N MET A 241 -4.79 -19.63 8.99
CA MET A 241 -3.41 -20.08 9.12
C MET A 241 -2.97 -20.08 10.59
N SER A 242 -2.37 -21.16 11.05
CA SER A 242 -1.65 -21.21 12.33
C SER A 242 -0.42 -20.30 12.29
N ARG A 243 -0.34 -19.34 13.23
CA ARG A 243 0.81 -18.42 13.36
C ARG A 243 2.10 -19.13 13.74
N ALA A 244 1.99 -20.19 14.56
CA ALA A 244 3.15 -20.94 15.04
C ALA A 244 3.78 -21.83 13.95
N THR A 245 2.96 -22.41 13.08
CA THR A 245 3.41 -23.45 12.13
C THR A 245 3.33 -23.03 10.66
N GLY A 246 2.61 -21.95 10.34
CA GLY A 246 2.37 -21.51 8.97
C GLY A 246 1.40 -22.39 8.18
N LYS A 247 0.80 -23.42 8.81
CA LYS A 247 -0.15 -24.34 8.17
C LYS A 247 -1.55 -23.71 8.07
N VAL A 248 -2.20 -23.90 6.93
CA VAL A 248 -3.56 -23.46 6.57
C VAL A 248 -4.54 -24.61 6.75
#